data_AF-A0A202BTG2-F1
#
_entry.id   AF-A0A202BTG2-F1
#
_cell.length_a   1.000
_cell.length_b   1.000
_cell.length_c   1.000
_cell.angle_alpha   90.00
_cell.angle_beta   90.00
_cell.angle_gamma   90.00
#
_symmetry.space_group_name_H-M   'P 1'
#
loop_
_entity.id
_entity.type
_entity.pdbx_description
1 polymer ?
#
loop_
_entity_poly.entity_id
_entity_poly.type
_entity_poly.pdbx_seq_one_letter_code
_entity_poly.pdbx_strand_id
1 'polypeptide(L)'
;MPDFRIISESFKELSQLEEILREIAQKTNNLIGKDIDEYGTSFNIINPSTGFDISFSIYTKEEFIDTFKFHDNLYGNIVQINWSSKMSHEDIDNFMMPLIKELREYLPDVLVESSDDFITLDEFIKREEEE
;
A
#
# COMPACT_ATOMS: atom_id res chain seq x y z
N MET A 1 -7.38 5.79 9.66
CA MET A 1 -8.37 4.78 9.21
C MET A 1 -7.72 4.18 7.98
N PRO A 2 -7.51 2.86 7.85
CA PRO A 2 -6.87 2.33 6.65
C PRO A 2 -7.70 2.75 5.45
N ASP A 3 -7.08 3.47 4.51
CA ASP A 3 -7.81 4.04 3.39
C ASP A 3 -7.97 3.00 2.27
N PHE A 4 -7.06 2.02 2.13
CA PHE A 4 -7.36 0.73 1.48
C PHE A 4 -6.34 -0.39 1.76
N ARG A 5 -6.73 -1.64 1.50
CA ARG A 5 -5.84 -2.83 1.57
C ARG A 5 -5.55 -3.35 0.17
N ILE A 6 -4.28 -3.61 -0.14
CA ILE A 6 -3.84 -4.25 -1.38
C ILE A 6 -3.68 -5.75 -1.13
N ILE A 7 -4.48 -6.55 -1.82
CA ILE A 7 -4.36 -8.01 -1.85
C ILE A 7 -3.75 -8.41 -3.18
N SER A 8 -2.56 -9.04 -3.15
CA SER A 8 -1.95 -9.61 -4.36
C SER A 8 -2.19 -11.11 -4.43
N GLU A 9 -2.63 -11.57 -5.61
CA GLU A 9 -2.65 -13.00 -5.95
C GLU A 9 -1.23 -13.56 -6.16
N SER A 10 -0.27 -12.72 -6.53
CA SER A 10 1.12 -13.12 -6.72
C SER A 10 1.95 -12.90 -5.45
N PHE A 11 2.38 -13.99 -4.81
CA PHE A 11 3.24 -13.91 -3.63
C PHE A 11 4.56 -13.19 -3.97
N LYS A 12 4.87 -12.09 -3.25
CA LYS A 12 6.16 -11.41 -3.26
C LYS A 12 6.80 -11.54 -1.89
N GLU A 13 8.04 -11.97 -1.82
CA GLU A 13 8.77 -12.03 -0.56
C GLU A 13 8.99 -10.63 0.03
N LEU A 14 9.14 -10.53 1.35
CA LEU A 14 9.37 -9.26 2.06
C LEU A 14 10.55 -8.47 1.49
N SER A 15 11.63 -9.16 1.13
CA SER A 15 12.81 -8.55 0.49
C SER A 15 12.48 -7.91 -0.86
N GLN A 16 11.63 -8.55 -1.66
CA GLN A 16 11.20 -8.03 -2.95
C GLN A 16 10.28 -6.83 -2.79
N LEU A 17 9.36 -6.87 -1.82
CA LEU A 17 8.50 -5.73 -1.49
C LEU A 17 9.32 -4.55 -0.98
N GLU A 18 10.33 -4.78 -0.16
CA GLU A 18 11.26 -3.75 0.30
C GLU A 18 12.01 -3.10 -0.87
N GLU A 19 12.53 -3.89 -1.81
CA GLU A 19 13.22 -3.37 -2.99
C GLU A 19 12.29 -2.52 -3.87
N ILE A 20 11.07 -2.99 -4.12
CA ILE A 20 10.04 -2.25 -4.87
C ILE A 20 9.74 -0.91 -4.18
N LEU A 21 9.45 -0.92 -2.87
CA LEU A 21 9.11 0.29 -2.13
C LEU A 21 10.29 1.28 -2.08
N ARG A 22 11.53 0.79 -1.97
CA ARG A 22 12.73 1.63 -2.04
C ARG A 22 12.89 2.28 -3.42
N GLU A 23 12.67 1.52 -4.49
CA GLU A 23 12.75 2.05 -5.86
C GLU A 23 11.67 3.11 -6.12
N ILE A 24 10.43 2.84 -5.69
CA ILE A 24 9.31 3.77 -5.77
C ILE A 24 9.61 5.07 -5.00
N ALA A 25 10.09 4.97 -3.76
CA ALA A 25 10.45 6.14 -2.96
C ALA A 25 11.55 6.97 -3.65
N GLN A 26 12.57 6.33 -4.22
CA GLN A 26 13.63 7.01 -4.96
C GLN A 26 13.10 7.73 -6.22
N LYS A 27 12.29 7.05 -7.05
CA LYS A 27 11.71 7.64 -8.27
C LYS A 27 10.83 8.84 -7.98
N THR A 28 10.10 8.78 -6.87
CA THR A 28 9.18 9.85 -6.44
C THR A 28 9.85 10.91 -5.55
N ASN A 29 11.18 10.86 -5.38
CA ASN A 29 11.97 11.76 -4.55
C ASN A 29 11.52 11.84 -3.08
N ASN A 30 11.10 10.71 -2.51
CA ASN A 30 10.64 10.56 -1.14
C ASN A 30 11.64 9.80 -0.27
N LEU A 31 11.52 9.98 1.05
CA LEU A 31 12.29 9.21 2.02
C LEU A 31 11.58 7.88 2.30
N ILE A 32 12.33 6.85 2.70
CA ILE A 32 11.76 5.58 3.12
C ILE A 32 12.33 5.15 4.47
N GLY A 33 11.42 4.87 5.41
CA GLY A 33 11.69 4.22 6.69
C GLY A 33 11.21 2.78 6.69
N LYS A 34 11.82 1.96 7.54
CA LYS A 34 11.40 0.59 7.84
C LYS A 34 11.30 0.46 9.35
N ASP A 35 10.18 -0.08 9.83
CA ASP A 35 9.98 -0.42 11.23
C ASP A 35 9.64 -1.91 11.36
N ILE A 36 10.14 -2.54 12.41
CA ILE A 36 9.95 -3.96 12.68
C ILE A 36 9.59 -4.09 14.16
N ASP A 37 8.39 -4.60 14.43
CA ASP A 37 7.89 -4.81 15.77
C ASP A 37 7.36 -6.24 15.96
N GLU A 38 6.69 -6.49 17.08
CA GLU A 38 6.09 -7.80 17.40
C GLU A 38 4.87 -8.15 16.52
N TYR A 39 4.33 -7.18 15.77
CA TYR A 39 3.15 -7.31 14.92
C TYR A 39 3.49 -7.42 13.43
N GLY A 40 4.75 -7.16 13.03
CA GLY A 40 5.22 -7.42 11.69
C GLY A 40 6.27 -6.42 11.21
N THR A 41 6.32 -6.23 9.88
CA THR A 41 7.18 -5.24 9.23
C THR A 41 6.33 -4.17 8.56
N SER A 42 6.69 -2.90 8.80
CA SER A 42 6.10 -1.77 8.11
C SER A 42 7.15 -0.93 7.39
N PHE A 43 6.75 -0.33 6.27
CA PHE A 43 7.55 0.63 5.53
C PHE A 43 6.81 1.96 5.48
N ASN A 44 7.51 3.08 5.68
CA ASN A 44 6.91 4.41 5.59
C ASN A 44 7.61 5.20 4.51
N ILE A 45 6.89 5.58 3.45
CA ILE A 45 7.38 6.52 2.45
C ILE A 45 6.93 7.91 2.88
N ILE A 46 7.88 8.84 3.02
CA ILE A 46 7.66 10.15 3.65
C ILE A 46 7.96 11.24 2.62
N ASN A 47 7.00 12.15 2.42
CA ASN A 47 7.19 13.37 1.65
C ASN A 47 8.08 14.34 2.46
N PRO A 48 9.31 14.66 2.01
CA PRO A 48 10.21 15.51 2.76
C PRO A 48 9.74 16.98 2.83
N SER A 49 8.83 17.40 1.95
CA SER A 49 8.35 18.78 1.87
C SER A 49 7.22 19.05 2.85
N THR A 50 6.30 18.10 3.00
CA THR A 50 5.09 18.25 3.84
C THR A 50 5.15 17.44 5.13
N GLY A 51 6.04 16.44 5.20
CA GLY A 51 6.17 15.54 6.35
C GLY A 51 5.07 14.47 6.43
N PHE A 52 4.13 14.45 5.47
CA PHE A 52 3.16 13.37 5.37
C PHE A 52 3.83 12.07 4.94
N ASP A 53 3.28 10.96 5.44
CA ASP A 53 3.76 9.63 5.15
C ASP A 53 2.65 8.70 4.67
N ILE A 54 3.06 7.70 3.89
CA ILE A 54 2.26 6.55 3.50
C ILE A 54 2.93 5.31 4.09
N SER A 55 2.18 4.62 4.93
CA SER A 55 2.64 3.41 5.62
C SER A 55 2.14 2.16 4.91
N PHE A 56 3.04 1.22 4.67
CA PHE A 56 2.81 -0.09 4.07
C PHE A 56 3.07 -1.15 5.14
N SER A 57 2.01 -1.68 5.74
CA SER A 57 2.11 -2.81 6.67
C SER A 57 2.02 -4.11 5.89
N ILE A 58 3.03 -4.97 6.02
CA ILE A 58 3.11 -6.24 5.30
C ILE A 58 2.81 -7.37 6.26
N TYR A 59 1.76 -8.13 5.94
CA TYR A 59 1.34 -9.29 6.71
C TYR A 59 1.65 -10.57 5.94
N THR A 60 2.16 -11.57 6.65
CA THR A 60 2.11 -12.96 6.18
C THR A 60 0.67 -13.42 6.03
N LYS A 61 0.46 -14.50 5.27
CA LYS A 61 -0.87 -15.10 5.12
C LYS A 61 -1.50 -15.42 6.49
N GLU A 62 -0.74 -16.04 7.40
CA GLU A 62 -1.21 -16.39 8.73
C GLU A 62 -1.59 -15.16 9.56
N GLU A 63 -0.72 -14.15 9.63
CA GLU A 63 -0.99 -12.90 10.36
C GLU A 63 -2.22 -12.17 9.81
N PHE A 64 -2.40 -12.19 8.49
CA PHE A 64 -3.54 -11.55 7.86
C PHE A 64 -4.86 -12.28 8.17
N ILE A 65 -4.88 -13.62 8.06
CA ILE A 65 -6.06 -14.43 8.40
C ILE A 65 -6.46 -14.18 9.85
N ASP A 66 -5.50 -14.16 10.78
CA ASP A 66 -5.78 -13.97 12.20
C ASP A 66 -6.25 -12.55 12.51
N THR A 67 -5.65 -11.53 11.88
CA THR A 67 -5.99 -10.12 12.10
C THR A 67 -7.34 -9.74 11.50
N PHE A 68 -7.62 -10.20 10.27
CA PHE A 68 -8.78 -9.75 9.48
C PHE A 68 -9.87 -10.80 9.31
N LYS A 69 -9.68 -12.02 9.84
CA LYS A 69 -10.61 -13.16 9.70
C LYS A 69 -10.95 -13.47 8.24
N PHE A 70 -10.02 -13.20 7.34
CA PHE A 70 -10.18 -13.42 5.92
C PHE A 70 -9.88 -14.89 5.61
N HIS A 71 -10.86 -15.64 5.11
CA HIS A 71 -10.74 -17.10 4.95
C HIS A 71 -10.45 -17.56 3.52
N ASP A 72 -10.12 -16.63 2.61
CA ASP A 72 -9.81 -16.97 1.23
C ASP A 72 -8.34 -17.41 1.10
N ASN A 73 -8.13 -18.61 0.57
CA ASN A 73 -6.85 -19.31 0.56
C ASN A 73 -5.98 -18.98 -0.66
N LEU A 74 -6.48 -18.18 -1.60
CA LEU A 74 -5.81 -17.89 -2.87
C LEU A 74 -4.69 -16.84 -2.79
N TYR A 75 -4.57 -16.10 -1.68
CA TYR A 75 -3.70 -14.93 -1.62
C TYR A 75 -2.38 -15.18 -0.85
N GLY A 76 -1.31 -14.56 -1.33
CA GLY A 76 0.07 -14.81 -0.88
C GLY A 76 0.53 -13.92 0.27
N ASN A 77 0.60 -12.60 0.07
CA ASN A 77 0.93 -11.59 1.08
C ASN A 77 0.02 -10.38 0.87
N ILE A 78 -0.36 -9.71 1.96
CA ILE A 78 -1.30 -8.60 1.91
C ILE A 78 -0.65 -7.34 2.48
N VAL A 79 -0.71 -6.27 1.70
CA VAL A 79 -0.11 -4.97 2.02
C VAL A 79 -1.23 -4.03 2.41
N GLN A 80 -1.31 -3.67 3.68
CA GLN A 80 -2.20 -2.61 4.12
C GLN A 80 -1.51 -1.27 3.88
N ILE A 81 -2.17 -0.39 3.13
CA ILE A 81 -1.69 0.96 2.89
C ILE A 81 -2.49 1.91 3.77
N ASN A 82 -1.78 2.75 4.52
CA ASN A 82 -2.37 3.75 5.39
C ASN A 82 -1.80 5.11 5.04
N TRP A 83 -2.65 6.13 4.98
CA TRP A 83 -2.20 7.51 5.03
C TRP A 83 -3.01 8.30 6.06
N SER A 84 -2.60 9.54 6.28
CA SER A 84 -3.27 10.42 7.23
C SER A 84 -4.55 10.97 6.61
N SER A 85 -5.68 10.87 7.33
CA SER A 85 -6.94 11.54 6.93
C SER A 85 -6.86 13.07 6.97
N LYS A 86 -5.72 13.62 7.42
CA LYS A 86 -5.40 15.05 7.37
C LYS A 86 -4.56 15.43 6.16
N MET A 87 -4.20 14.47 5.31
CA MET A 87 -3.49 14.72 4.05
C MET A 87 -4.33 15.65 3.18
N SER A 88 -3.70 16.69 2.64
CA SER A 88 -4.38 17.67 1.79
C SER A 88 -4.71 17.05 0.42
N HIS A 89 -5.69 17.59 -0.31
CA HIS A 89 -5.94 17.15 -1.69
C HIS A 89 -4.69 17.35 -2.58
N GLU A 90 -3.93 18.42 -2.34
CA GLU A 90 -2.67 18.65 -3.04
C GLU A 90 -1.64 17.53 -2.80
N ASP A 91 -1.52 17.03 -1.57
CA ASP A 91 -0.65 15.89 -1.26
C ASP A 91 -1.21 14.56 -1.77
N ILE A 92 -2.54 14.41 -1.82
CA ILE A 92 -3.17 13.26 -2.46
C ILE A 92 -2.78 13.21 -3.93
N ASP A 93 -2.93 14.32 -4.66
CA ASP A 93 -2.65 14.41 -6.10
C ASP A 93 -1.16 14.31 -6.43
N ASN A 94 -0.31 14.94 -5.62
CA ASN A 94 1.12 15.11 -5.95
C ASN A 94 2.04 14.14 -5.21
N PHE A 95 1.55 13.41 -4.21
CA PHE A 95 2.36 12.48 -3.43
C PHE A 95 1.73 11.09 -3.35
N MET A 96 0.47 10.98 -2.92
CA MET A 96 -0.18 9.67 -2.77
C MET A 96 -0.46 8.99 -4.11
N MET A 97 -1.19 9.64 -5.01
CA MET A 97 -1.56 9.06 -6.29
C MET A 97 -0.35 8.67 -7.16
N PRO A 98 0.73 9.48 -7.24
CA PRO A 98 1.96 9.08 -7.92
C PRO A 98 2.60 7.81 -7.33
N LEU A 99 2.63 7.67 -5.99
CA LEU A 99 3.15 6.48 -5.33
C LEU A 99 2.32 5.23 -5.66
N ILE A 100 0.99 5.35 -5.62
CA ILE A 100 0.07 4.25 -5.93
C ILE A 100 0.17 3.82 -7.41
N LYS A 101 0.29 4.78 -8.33
CA LYS A 101 0.49 4.52 -9.76
C LYS A 101 1.80 3.80 -10.04
N GLU A 102 2.89 4.21 -9.39
CA GLU A 102 4.17 3.47 -9.52
C GLU A 102 4.03 2.06 -8.95
N LEU A 103 3.40 1.89 -7.78
CA LEU A 103 3.20 0.58 -7.17
C LEU A 103 2.46 -0.40 -8.09
N ARG A 104 1.44 0.08 -8.81
CA ARG A 104 0.67 -0.67 -9.80
C ARG A 104 1.55 -1.28 -10.90
N GLU A 105 2.61 -0.59 -11.32
CA GLU A 105 3.54 -1.12 -12.34
C GLU A 105 4.37 -2.32 -11.85
N TYR A 106 4.63 -2.40 -10.55
CA TYR A 106 5.41 -3.50 -9.94
C TYR A 106 4.54 -4.65 -9.42
N LEU A 107 3.30 -4.34 -9.06
CA LEU A 107 2.31 -5.27 -8.54
C LEU A 107 1.06 -5.26 -9.42
N PRO A 108 1.12 -5.79 -10.65
CA PRO A 108 -0.06 -5.94 -11.48
C PRO A 108 -1.04 -6.92 -10.81
N ASP A 109 -2.34 -6.77 -11.13
CA ASP A 109 -3.41 -7.65 -10.65
C ASP A 109 -3.58 -7.67 -9.12
N VAL A 110 -3.37 -6.51 -8.48
CA VAL A 110 -3.72 -6.33 -7.08
C VAL A 110 -5.14 -5.80 -6.89
N LEU A 111 -5.83 -6.41 -5.93
CA LEU A 111 -7.15 -6.03 -5.49
C LEU A 111 -7.06 -5.02 -4.35
N VAL A 112 -7.99 -4.08 -4.34
CA VAL A 112 -8.17 -3.03 -3.34
C VAL A 112 -9.48 -3.31 -2.62
N GLU A 113 -9.42 -3.47 -1.30
CA GLU A 113 -10.64 -3.60 -0.47
C GLU A 113 -11.41 -2.27 -0.48
N SER A 114 -12.69 -2.32 -0.88
CA SER A 114 -13.59 -1.16 -0.95
C SER A 114 -14.94 -1.50 -0.34
N SER A 115 -15.16 -1.05 0.89
CA SER A 115 -16.37 -1.34 1.69
C SER A 115 -16.61 -2.85 1.87
N ASP A 116 -17.55 -3.42 1.10
CA ASP A 116 -17.95 -4.84 1.17
C ASP A 116 -17.42 -5.67 -0.01
N ASP A 117 -16.73 -5.04 -0.97
CA ASP A 117 -16.24 -5.67 -2.21
C ASP A 117 -14.74 -5.44 -2.42
N PHE A 118 -14.16 -6.20 -3.35
CA PHE A 118 -12.81 -5.97 -3.87
C PHE A 118 -12.89 -5.35 -5.27
N ILE A 119 -12.23 -4.23 -5.47
CA ILE A 119 -12.03 -3.61 -6.79
C ILE A 119 -10.59 -3.81 -7.23
N THR A 120 -10.27 -3.61 -8.51
CA THR A 120 -8.86 -3.60 -8.93
C THR A 120 -8.19 -2.28 -8.56
N LEU A 121 -6.86 -2.26 -8.41
CA LEU A 121 -6.13 -1.01 -8.21
C LEU A 121 -6.32 -0.02 -9.37
N ASP A 122 -6.48 -0.53 -10.60
CA ASP A 122 -6.81 0.30 -11.77
C ASP A 122 -8.18 0.97 -11.62
N GLU A 123 -9.18 0.26 -11.09
CA GLU A 123 -10.50 0.82 -10.82
C GLU A 123 -10.46 1.85 -9.68
N PHE A 124 -9.66 1.60 -8.64
CA PHE A 124 -9.42 2.57 -7.57
C PHE A 124 -8.81 3.86 -8.14
N ILE A 125 -7.71 3.75 -8.91
CA ILE A 125 -7.04 4.91 -9.52
C ILE A 125 -8.01 5.72 -10.37
N LYS A 126 -8.85 5.05 -11.17
CA LYS A 126 -9.82 5.72 -12.03
C LYS A 126 -10.87 6.51 -11.24
N ARG A 127 -11.36 5.99 -10.11
CA ARG A 127 -12.36 6.67 -9.28
C ARG A 127 -11.79 7.94 -8.66
N GLU A 128 -10.57 7.88 -8.12
CA GLU A 128 -9.89 9.05 -7.53
C GLU A 128 -9.59 10.15 -8.56
N GLU A 129 -9.43 9.80 -9.85
CA GLU A 129 -9.24 10.79 -10.93
C GLU A 129 -10.54 11.44 -11.43
N GLU A 130 -11.70 10.84 -11.14
CA GLU A 130 -13.02 11.31 -11.58
C GLU A 130 -13.72 12.21 -10.52
N GLU A 131 -13.26 12.18 -9.27
CA GLU A 131 -13.75 13.02 -8.15
C GLU A 131 -13.06 14.40 -8.08
#